data_AF-A0A3C0NYN4-F1
#
_entry.id   AF-A0A3C0NYN4-F1
#
_cell.length_a   1.000
_cell.length_b   1.000
_cell.length_c   1.000
_cell.angle_alpha   90.00
_cell.angle_beta   90.00
_cell.angle_gamma   90.00
#
_symmetry.space_group_name_H-M   'P 1'
#
loop_
_entity.id
_entity.type
_entity.pdbx_description
1 polymer ?
#
loop_
_entity_poly.entity_id
_entity_poly.type
_entity_poly.pdbx_seq_one_letter_code
_entity_poly.pdbx_strand_id
1 'polypeptide(L)'
;QLVAEDRFDIDYIAMREEQVNILQEMYKRVKTLHTTPLTAKSISGFLGHVAEKYHRDNTAKELLEEFYRLRNSMKNKPLPTEREEFEERAELFVLLQDMEEFLLIKRNFVRGE
;
A
#
# COMPACT_ATOMS: atom_id res chain seq x y z
N GLN A 1 22.76 -3.96 29.05
CA GLN A 1 22.54 -5.10 28.14
C GLN A 1 21.13 -4.91 27.60
N LEU A 2 20.97 -4.63 26.30
CA LEU A 2 19.63 -4.53 25.68
C LEU A 2 19.00 -5.93 25.67
N VAL A 3 17.79 -6.05 26.17
CA VAL A 3 17.05 -7.32 26.22
C VAL A 3 16.36 -7.56 24.87
N ALA A 4 15.97 -8.80 24.56
CA ALA A 4 15.32 -9.14 23.30
C ALA A 4 14.04 -8.33 23.01
N GLU A 5 13.29 -7.95 24.05
CA GLU A 5 12.13 -7.06 23.94
C GLU A 5 12.52 -5.65 23.47
N ASP A 6 13.60 -5.08 24.02
CA ASP A 6 14.11 -3.77 23.60
C ASP A 6 14.50 -3.78 22.11
N ARG A 7 15.06 -4.88 21.62
CA ARG A 7 15.43 -5.04 20.21
C ARG A 7 14.20 -5.10 19.30
N PHE A 8 13.19 -5.88 19.68
CA PHE A 8 11.93 -5.96 18.92
C PHE A 8 11.25 -4.59 18.80
N ASP A 9 11.20 -3.83 19.89
CA ASP A 9 10.57 -2.51 19.89
C ASP A 9 11.36 -1.49 19.05
N ILE A 10 12.69 -1.56 19.07
CA ILE A 10 13.55 -0.74 18.19
C ILE A 10 13.29 -1.08 16.71
N ASP A 11 13.34 -2.37 16.35
CA ASP A 11 13.11 -2.82 14.98
C ASP A 11 11.68 -2.48 14.51
N TYR A 12 10.70 -2.53 15.42
CA TYR A 12 9.32 -2.15 15.15
C TYR A 12 9.19 -0.65 14.86
N ILE A 13 9.87 0.21 15.62
CA ILE A 13 9.86 1.67 15.39
C ILE A 13 10.51 1.97 14.04
N ALA A 14 11.67 1.39 13.75
CA ALA A 14 12.36 1.59 12.46
C ALA A 14 11.47 1.18 11.27
N MET A 15 10.79 0.04 11.38
CA MET A 15 9.80 -0.40 10.40
C MET A 15 8.68 0.64 10.23
N ARG A 16 8.13 1.18 11.32
CA ARG A 16 7.07 2.21 11.25
C ARG A 16 7.55 3.52 10.64
N GLU A 17 8.79 3.92 10.85
CA GLU A 17 9.38 5.11 10.21
C GLU A 17 9.44 4.94 8.69
N GLU A 18 9.86 3.77 8.20
CA GLU A 18 9.88 3.45 6.77
C GLU A 18 8.47 3.52 6.17
N GLN A 19 7.48 2.97 6.88
CA GLN A 19 6.07 3.05 6.47
C GLN A 19 5.53 4.48 6.41
N VAL A 20 5.93 5.35 7.35
CA VAL A 20 5.52 6.76 7.35
C VAL A 20 6.05 7.47 6.11
N ASN A 21 7.28 7.18 5.68
CA ASN A 21 7.84 7.77 4.46
C ASN A 21 7.01 7.40 3.22
N ILE A 22 6.60 6.15 3.11
CA ILE A 22 5.73 5.70 2.00
C ILE A 22 4.37 6.41 2.05
N LEU A 23 3.75 6.50 3.22
CA LEU A 23 2.47 7.22 3.36
C LEU A 23 2.58 8.69 2.94
N GLN A 24 3.73 9.33 3.19
CA GLN A 24 3.96 10.71 2.73
C GLN A 24 4.06 10.79 1.20
N GLU A 25 4.71 9.85 0.54
CA GLU A 25 4.77 9.78 -0.93
C GLU A 25 3.40 9.50 -1.55
N MET A 26 2.66 8.53 -0.99
CA MET A 26 1.28 8.26 -1.37
C MET A 26 0.39 9.50 -1.24
N TYR A 27 0.52 10.23 -0.13
CA TYR A 27 -0.24 11.46 0.10
C TYR A 27 0.08 12.54 -0.94
N LYS A 28 1.37 12.77 -1.23
CA LYS A 28 1.79 13.73 -2.28
C LYS A 28 1.17 13.38 -3.63
N ARG A 29 1.17 12.10 -4.00
CA ARG A 29 0.60 11.61 -5.27
C ARG A 29 -0.91 11.74 -5.33
N VAL A 30 -1.62 11.40 -4.25
CA VAL A 30 -3.08 11.57 -4.20
C VAL A 30 -3.46 13.05 -4.37
N LYS A 31 -2.65 13.98 -3.86
CA LYS A 31 -2.88 15.43 -4.04
C LYS A 31 -2.69 15.92 -5.48
N THR A 32 -1.98 15.18 -6.33
CA THR A 32 -1.78 15.54 -7.74
C THR A 32 -2.81 14.91 -8.67
N LEU A 33 -3.71 14.06 -8.15
CA LEU A 33 -4.77 13.47 -8.97
C LEU A 33 -5.78 14.55 -9.40
N HIS A 34 -5.93 14.73 -10.71
CA HIS A 34 -6.83 15.72 -11.31
C HIS A 34 -8.26 15.22 -11.47
N THR A 35 -8.47 13.90 -11.46
CA THR A 35 -9.77 13.24 -11.65
C THR A 35 -9.92 12.07 -10.67
N THR A 36 -11.17 11.63 -10.46
CA THR A 36 -11.48 10.43 -9.66
C THR A 36 -12.17 9.41 -10.55
N PRO A 37 -11.42 8.59 -11.32
CA PRO A 37 -12.01 7.57 -12.16
C PRO A 37 -12.69 6.49 -11.31
N LEU A 38 -13.63 5.73 -11.89
CA LEU A 38 -14.33 4.63 -11.19
C LEU A 38 -13.38 3.62 -10.52
N THR A 39 -12.20 3.42 -11.11
CA THR A 39 -11.14 2.56 -10.57
C THR A 39 -10.60 3.06 -9.23
N ALA A 40 -10.58 4.38 -9.00
CA ALA A 40 -10.13 4.98 -7.74
C ALA A 40 -11.01 4.57 -6.55
N LYS A 41 -12.30 4.26 -6.77
CA LYS A 41 -13.20 3.81 -5.70
C LYS A 41 -12.79 2.45 -5.12
N SER A 42 -12.33 1.53 -5.97
CA SER A 42 -11.87 0.20 -5.51
C SER A 42 -10.58 0.32 -4.70
N ILE A 43 -9.66 1.19 -5.14
CA ILE A 43 -8.42 1.48 -4.42
C ILE A 43 -8.71 2.19 -3.10
N SER A 44 -9.58 3.20 -3.10
CA SER A 44 -10.00 3.91 -1.89
C SER A 44 -10.63 2.96 -0.85
N GLY A 45 -11.50 2.04 -1.30
CA GLY A 45 -12.07 1.01 -0.43
C GLY A 45 -11.01 0.11 0.19
N PHE A 46 -10.03 -0.32 -0.61
CA PHE A 46 -8.90 -1.11 -0.12
C PHE A 46 -8.04 -0.33 0.90
N LEU A 47 -7.70 0.93 0.62
CA LEU A 47 -6.96 1.79 1.55
C LEU A 47 -7.70 1.96 2.88
N GLY A 48 -9.03 2.13 2.84
CA GLY A 48 -9.86 2.16 4.03
C GLY A 48 -9.80 0.85 4.82
N HIS A 49 -9.86 -0.29 4.12
CA HIS A 49 -9.74 -1.60 4.77
C HIS A 49 -8.37 -1.81 5.42
N VAL A 50 -7.29 -1.40 4.76
CA VAL A 50 -5.94 -1.40 5.34
C VAL A 50 -5.94 -0.55 6.62
N ALA A 51 -6.47 0.67 6.60
CA ALA A 51 -6.52 1.54 7.77
C ALA A 51 -7.26 0.90 8.97
N GLU A 52 -8.33 0.14 8.73
CA GLU A 52 -9.08 -0.57 9.78
C GLU A 52 -8.34 -1.80 10.33
N LYS A 53 -7.64 -2.54 9.46
CA LYS A 53 -7.04 -3.84 9.80
C LYS A 53 -5.58 -3.78 10.20
N TYR A 54 -4.88 -2.70 9.92
CA TYR A 54 -3.43 -2.61 10.03
C TYR A 54 -2.93 -2.25 11.45
N HIS A 55 -3.26 -3.12 12.42
CA HIS A 55 -2.83 -3.00 13.82
C HIS A 55 -1.47 -3.68 14.09
N ARG A 56 -0.95 -3.55 15.32
CA ARG A 56 0.38 -4.05 15.72
C ARG A 56 0.58 -5.53 15.37
N ASP A 57 -0.41 -6.37 15.65
CA ASP A 57 -0.33 -7.83 15.51
C ASP A 57 -0.73 -8.35 14.11
N ASN A 58 -1.13 -7.46 13.21
CA ASN A 58 -1.46 -7.82 11.84
C ASN A 58 -0.19 -8.24 11.08
N THR A 59 -0.23 -9.36 10.36
CA THR A 59 0.93 -9.90 9.62
C THR A 59 1.07 -9.38 8.19
N ALA A 60 0.15 -8.51 7.77
CA ALA A 60 -0.08 -8.04 6.40
C ALA A 60 -0.40 -9.14 5.36
N LYS A 61 -0.44 -10.42 5.74
CA LYS A 61 -0.68 -11.54 4.81
C LYS A 61 -2.02 -11.41 4.07
N GLU A 62 -3.12 -11.29 4.81
CA GLU A 62 -4.47 -11.20 4.23
C GLU A 62 -4.64 -9.92 3.40
N LEU A 63 -4.05 -8.81 3.85
CA LEU A 63 -4.05 -7.54 3.14
C LEU A 63 -3.27 -7.62 1.82
N LEU A 64 -2.13 -8.33 1.80
CA LEU A 64 -1.37 -8.59 0.57
C LEU A 64 -2.14 -9.51 -0.39
N GLU A 65 -2.82 -10.54 0.11
CA GLU A 65 -3.67 -11.39 -0.73
C GLU A 65 -4.80 -10.59 -1.38
N GLU A 66 -5.45 -9.69 -0.63
CA GLU A 66 -6.46 -8.78 -1.16
C GLU A 66 -5.87 -7.77 -2.16
N PHE A 67 -4.72 -7.20 -1.84
CA PHE A 67 -3.98 -6.32 -2.75
C PHE A 67 -3.72 -7.01 -4.10
N TYR A 68 -3.24 -8.25 -4.11
CA TYR A 68 -2.96 -8.96 -5.36
C TYR A 68 -4.24 -9.28 -6.14
N ARG A 69 -5.36 -9.56 -5.47
CA ARG A 69 -6.67 -9.68 -6.14
C ARG A 69 -7.11 -8.36 -6.79
N LEU A 70 -6.98 -7.24 -6.08
CA LEU A 70 -7.28 -5.92 -6.62
C LEU A 70 -6.37 -5.58 -7.82
N ARG A 71 -5.06 -5.76 -7.68
CA ARG A 71 -4.09 -5.51 -8.75
C ARG A 71 -4.38 -6.36 -9.98
N ASN A 72 -4.75 -7.62 -9.80
CA ASN A 72 -5.12 -8.51 -10.91
C ASN A 72 -6.42 -8.06 -11.59
N SER A 73 -7.43 -7.64 -10.84
CA SER A 73 -8.69 -7.14 -11.42
C SER A 73 -8.46 -5.89 -12.29
N MET A 74 -7.54 -5.01 -11.90
CA MET A 74 -7.18 -3.85 -12.72
C MET A 74 -6.40 -4.23 -13.97
N LYS A 75 -5.47 -5.19 -13.88
CA LYS A 75 -4.72 -5.70 -15.04
C LYS A 75 -5.62 -6.34 -16.11
N ASN A 76 -6.74 -6.92 -15.69
CA ASN A 76 -7.70 -7.58 -16.59
C ASN A 76 -8.70 -6.60 -17.23
N LYS A 77 -8.61 -5.29 -16.95
CA LYS A 77 -9.44 -4.30 -17.65
C LYS A 77 -8.99 -4.15 -19.11
N PRO A 78 -9.90 -3.79 -20.03
CA PRO A 78 -9.53 -3.44 -21.41
C PRO A 78 -8.43 -2.39 -21.42
N LEU A 79 -7.52 -2.46 -22.40
CA LEU A 79 -6.50 -1.45 -22.60
C LEU A 79 -7.15 -0.07 -22.76
N PRO A 80 -6.54 0.99 -22.20
CA PRO A 80 -7.05 2.34 -22.39
C PRO A 80 -7.05 2.68 -23.88
N THR A 81 -8.15 3.25 -24.35
CA THR A 81 -8.28 3.67 -25.76
C THR A 81 -7.77 5.09 -25.97
N GLU A 82 -7.78 5.89 -24.91
CA GLU A 82 -7.34 7.29 -24.91
C GLU A 82 -6.12 7.49 -24.01
N ARG A 83 -5.28 8.48 -24.35
CA ARG A 83 -4.08 8.85 -23.58
C ARG A 83 -4.42 9.26 -22.15
N GLU A 84 -5.47 10.07 -21.99
CA GLU A 84 -5.92 10.55 -20.68
C GLU A 84 -6.26 9.37 -19.75
N GLU A 85 -7.00 8.38 -20.25
CA GLU A 85 -7.32 7.16 -19.49
C GLU A 85 -6.06 6.36 -19.13
N PHE A 86 -5.07 6.31 -20.03
CA PHE A 86 -3.78 5.67 -19.73
C PHE A 86 -3.05 6.38 -18.59
N GLU A 87 -2.96 7.71 -18.63
CA GLU A 87 -2.27 8.52 -17.62
C GLU A 87 -2.98 8.40 -16.25
N GLU A 88 -4.31 8.47 -16.22
CA GLU A 88 -5.10 8.24 -15.00
C GLU A 88 -4.86 6.85 -14.39
N ARG A 89 -4.85 5.80 -15.23
CA ARG A 89 -4.58 4.43 -14.77
C ARG A 89 -3.15 4.29 -14.28
N ALA A 90 -2.18 4.92 -14.93
CA ALA A 90 -0.78 4.87 -14.53
C ALA A 90 -0.58 5.45 -13.12
N GLU A 91 -1.15 6.62 -12.82
CA GLU A 91 -1.07 7.23 -11.49
C GLU A 91 -1.64 6.31 -10.39
N LEU A 92 -2.79 5.67 -10.66
CA LEU A 92 -3.39 4.71 -9.75
C LEU A 92 -2.53 3.45 -9.55
N PHE A 93 -1.84 3.00 -10.60
CA PHE A 93 -0.91 1.87 -10.48
C PHE A 93 0.31 2.22 -9.63
N VAL A 94 0.83 3.44 -9.75
CA VAL A 94 1.94 3.88 -8.89
C VAL A 94 1.50 3.97 -7.44
N LEU A 95 0.31 4.52 -7.16
CA LEU A 95 -0.26 4.52 -5.80
C LEU A 95 -0.37 3.11 -5.20
N LEU A 96 -0.72 2.11 -6.03
CA LEU A 96 -0.76 0.72 -5.59
C LEU A 96 0.63 0.11 -5.40
N GLN A 97 1.65 0.52 -6.13
CA GLN A 97 3.02 0.08 -5.89
C GLN A 97 3.50 0.57 -4.52
N ASP A 98 3.25 1.83 -4.20
CA ASP A 98 3.55 2.42 -2.90
C ASP A 98 2.82 1.62 -1.78
N MET A 99 1.56 1.26 -2.01
CA MET A 99 0.79 0.46 -1.05
C MET A 99 1.32 -0.99 -0.91
N GLU A 100 1.79 -1.59 -1.99
CA GLU A 100 2.45 -2.90 -1.95
C GLU A 100 3.68 -2.84 -1.03
N GLU A 101 4.55 -1.86 -1.27
CA GLU A 101 5.78 -1.65 -0.50
C GLU A 101 5.48 -1.46 0.99
N PHE A 102 4.49 -0.62 1.32
CA PHE A 102 4.03 -0.43 2.70
C PHE A 102 3.65 -1.77 3.37
N LEU A 103 2.88 -2.63 2.70
CA LEU A 103 2.47 -3.92 3.26
C LEU A 103 3.62 -4.92 3.33
N LEU A 104 4.53 -4.89 2.36
CA LEU A 104 5.70 -5.77 2.33
C LEU A 104 6.67 -5.46 3.47
N ILE A 105 6.88 -4.18 3.82
CA ILE A 105 7.67 -3.78 4.99
C ILE A 105 7.17 -4.46 6.26
N LYS A 106 5.85 -4.48 6.47
CA LYS A 106 5.25 -5.18 7.61
C LYS A 106 5.50 -6.67 7.59
N ARG A 107 5.27 -7.30 6.43
CA ARG A 107 5.43 -8.74 6.25
C ARG A 107 6.88 -9.15 6.50
N ASN A 108 7.84 -8.39 5.97
CA ASN A 108 9.26 -8.65 6.12
C ASN A 108 9.68 -8.52 7.60
N PHE A 109 9.26 -7.46 8.29
CA PHE A 109 9.46 -7.30 9.73
C PHE A 109 8.92 -8.50 10.53
N VAL A 110 7.69 -8.94 10.24
CA VAL A 110 7.07 -10.09 10.94
C VAL A 110 7.83 -11.41 10.66
N ARG A 111 8.45 -11.54 9.48
CA ARG A 111 9.24 -12.72 9.09
C ARG A 111 10.70 -12.65 9.51
N GLY A 112 11.17 -11.47 9.97
CA GLY A 112 12.58 -11.21 10.24
C GLY A 112 13.44 -11.18 8.97
N GLU A 113 12.87 -10.72 7.85
CA GLU A 113 13.52 -10.58 6.54
C GLU A 113 14.05 -9.16 6.29
#